data_AF-A0A7S2CZ31-F1
#
_entry.id   AF-A0A7S2CZ31-F1
#
_cell.length_a   1.000
_cell.length_b   1.000
_cell.length_c   1.000
_cell.angle_alpha   90.00
_cell.angle_beta   90.00
_cell.angle_gamma   90.00
#
_symmetry.space_group_name_H-M   'P 1'
#
loop_
_entity.id
_entity.type
_entity.pdbx_description
1 polymer ?
#
loop_
_entity_poly.entity_id
_entity_poly.type
_entity_poly.pdbx_seq_one_letter_code
_entity_poly.pdbx_strand_id
1 'polypeptide(L)'
;CIMMILACATPPNQHLKILNPHLTVEGYPVYFTQEITPWGQNSGYCGVSSFGIGGTNARGEILGRCQRGPEQTGRTLNELKNDKVDMVTMQCPRCEGKMLFPCGSAVPQPLMQLPETPGAGSSAISEDTGLAGVMRFGKYRSTLIRDEFADYSFCTDCYQDLSQGEFRCGTELQGARNPNGMLYIRGTWDGFTSLEEMAEDDSGNYVYTVALGETRCERFQIVLDRSRSAIIYPVKDEGSQLKRILGPDSRGADSYWMIDERESDAPAGTMYQIVFSWEGDKKRISWAPVGQDAEVPEQVAGRGHQHRYEVLGSWTSFKPAEMVPEKDEPGVYKASFTIGPYGVEDFQIRRDLDARQLIYPTTLPLLGKSLAVDEAVRYREKAPPTPQRFGGAATATDLPVRGPDRWGKDKRFKVQGREGERVNLTLRILDAHITISVQSQLSGTRTWESLDGLTRKTYYVSGSFNGWQLSPMDVDDQEPGTYAFDLQLEDYSAEFQLVADADMNQRMYPQLRGAGSGEGYLEGPDAGPPNDDNRAWTVQGQPYQVFRIRYDPKQWDKRKVVTWRPVELPALGY
;
A
#
# COMPACT_ATOMS: atom_id res chain seq x y z
N CYS A 1 5.73 11.36 -37.74
CA CYS A 1 5.25 11.82 -36.42
C CYS A 1 3.79 12.25 -36.45
N ILE A 2 3.40 13.38 -37.09
CA ILE A 2 1.99 13.84 -37.11
C ILE A 2 1.03 12.75 -37.62
N MET A 3 1.35 12.13 -38.76
CA MET A 3 0.51 11.05 -39.33
C MET A 3 0.40 9.82 -38.41
N MET A 4 1.43 9.55 -37.60
CA MET A 4 1.40 8.44 -36.63
C MET A 4 0.40 8.73 -35.52
N ILE A 5 0.37 9.97 -35.02
CA ILE A 5 -0.60 10.43 -34.02
C ILE A 5 -2.03 10.40 -34.59
N LEU A 6 -2.22 10.91 -35.80
CA LEU A 6 -3.56 10.97 -36.41
C LEU A 6 -4.19 9.59 -36.65
N ALA A 7 -3.37 8.54 -36.79
CA ALA A 7 -3.83 7.17 -36.96
C ALA A 7 -3.60 6.28 -35.72
N CYS A 8 -2.96 6.81 -34.66
CA CYS A 8 -2.40 6.07 -33.54
C CYS A 8 -1.73 4.75 -33.96
N ALA A 9 -0.85 4.84 -34.96
CA ALA A 9 -0.12 3.71 -35.51
C ALA A 9 1.27 4.11 -35.99
N THR A 10 2.25 3.24 -35.74
CA THR A 10 3.64 3.43 -36.16
C THR A 10 3.88 2.68 -37.48
N PRO A 11 4.36 3.36 -38.56
CA PRO A 11 4.69 2.69 -39.81
C PRO A 11 5.95 1.82 -39.67
N PRO A 12 6.17 0.88 -40.61
CA PRO A 12 7.37 0.07 -40.63
C PRO A 12 8.62 0.90 -41.00
N ASN A 13 9.75 0.55 -40.39
CA ASN A 13 11.05 1.07 -40.80
C ASN A 13 11.47 0.41 -42.12
N GLN A 14 11.83 1.24 -43.10
CA GLN A 14 12.35 0.73 -44.36
C GLN A 14 13.71 0.08 -44.13
N HIS A 15 13.94 -1.07 -44.76
CA HIS A 15 15.19 -1.84 -44.70
C HIS A 15 15.58 -2.44 -43.34
N LEU A 16 14.69 -2.40 -42.33
CA LEU A 16 14.92 -3.03 -41.04
C LEU A 16 14.56 -4.52 -41.08
N LYS A 17 15.42 -5.35 -41.67
CA LYS A 17 15.30 -6.82 -41.62
C LYS A 17 16.12 -7.44 -40.48
N ILE A 18 17.29 -6.86 -40.23
CA ILE A 18 18.24 -7.25 -39.19
C ILE A 18 18.72 -5.95 -38.56
N LEU A 19 18.74 -5.87 -37.23
CA LEU A 19 19.28 -4.71 -36.51
C LEU A 19 20.80 -4.61 -36.76
N ASN A 20 21.32 -3.39 -36.79
CA ASN A 20 22.75 -3.19 -36.89
C ASN A 20 23.44 -3.82 -35.65
N PRO A 21 24.38 -4.77 -35.82
CA PRO A 21 25.02 -5.48 -34.70
C PRO A 21 25.84 -4.56 -33.78
N HIS A 22 26.12 -3.33 -34.20
CA HIS A 22 26.78 -2.32 -33.38
C HIS A 22 25.83 -1.52 -32.46
N LEU A 23 24.51 -1.72 -32.56
CA LEU A 23 23.54 -1.09 -31.66
C LEU A 23 23.40 -1.93 -30.39
N THR A 24 23.68 -1.33 -29.24
CA THR A 24 23.31 -1.89 -27.93
C THR A 24 21.88 -1.49 -27.62
N VAL A 25 20.96 -2.45 -27.66
CA VAL A 25 19.51 -2.22 -27.45
C VAL A 25 19.00 -2.79 -26.12
N GLU A 26 19.81 -3.58 -25.43
CA GLU A 26 19.48 -4.11 -24.10
C GLU A 26 19.27 -2.97 -23.10
N GLY A 27 18.12 -2.98 -22.42
CA GLY A 27 17.73 -1.92 -21.48
C GLY A 27 17.21 -0.63 -22.14
N TYR A 28 17.20 -0.51 -23.47
CA TYR A 28 16.59 0.62 -24.15
C TYR A 28 15.10 0.30 -24.44
N PRO A 29 14.13 1.01 -23.84
CA PRO A 29 12.70 0.71 -23.97
C PRO A 29 12.16 1.14 -25.34
N VAL A 30 12.56 0.42 -26.38
CA VAL A 30 12.19 0.68 -27.77
C VAL A 30 11.70 -0.59 -28.44
N TYR A 31 10.67 -0.43 -29.26
CA TYR A 31 10.24 -1.46 -30.19
C TYR A 31 10.51 -1.00 -31.62
N PHE A 32 11.43 -1.67 -32.31
CA PHE A 32 11.76 -1.32 -33.69
C PHE A 32 10.75 -1.96 -34.66
N THR A 33 9.84 -1.14 -35.19
CA THR A 33 8.72 -1.60 -36.02
C THR A 33 9.15 -2.09 -37.40
N GLN A 34 8.82 -3.33 -37.74
CA GLN A 34 8.98 -3.91 -39.09
C GLN A 34 7.67 -3.95 -39.89
N GLU A 35 6.53 -3.79 -39.22
CA GLU A 35 5.19 -3.71 -39.80
C GLU A 35 4.41 -2.53 -39.20
N ILE A 36 3.24 -2.21 -39.77
CA ILE A 36 2.36 -1.19 -39.18
C ILE A 36 1.92 -1.69 -37.81
N THR A 37 2.32 -0.98 -36.76
CA THR A 37 2.05 -1.35 -35.37
C THR A 37 1.04 -0.37 -34.76
N PRO A 38 -0.19 -0.79 -34.44
CA PRO A 38 -1.16 0.07 -33.76
C PRO A 38 -0.71 0.36 -32.33
N TRP A 39 -1.01 1.55 -31.81
CA TRP A 39 -0.70 1.93 -30.42
C TRP A 39 -1.70 1.33 -29.43
N GLY A 40 -2.88 0.94 -29.92
CA GLY A 40 -3.98 0.43 -29.10
C GLY A 40 -4.65 1.51 -28.22
N GLN A 41 -4.32 2.78 -28.43
CA GLN A 41 -4.94 3.93 -27.78
C GLN A 41 -5.46 4.89 -28.85
N ASN A 42 -6.41 5.75 -28.49
CA ASN A 42 -6.92 6.80 -29.37
C ASN A 42 -6.27 8.17 -29.17
N SER A 43 -5.19 8.23 -28.40
CA SER A 43 -4.35 9.40 -28.25
C SER A 43 -2.92 8.96 -27.95
N GLY A 44 -1.98 9.88 -28.03
CA GLY A 44 -0.61 9.60 -27.65
C GLY A 44 0.33 10.74 -28.02
N TYR A 45 1.62 10.49 -27.82
CA TYR A 45 2.67 11.43 -28.16
C TYR A 45 3.70 10.80 -29.09
N CYS A 46 4.36 11.63 -29.89
CA CYS A 46 5.42 11.20 -30.78
C CYS A 46 6.56 12.22 -30.71
N GLY A 47 7.75 11.73 -30.34
CA GLY A 47 8.99 12.50 -30.41
C GLY A 47 9.62 12.39 -31.80
N VAL A 48 10.24 13.47 -32.26
CA VAL A 48 11.13 13.49 -33.42
C VAL A 48 12.45 14.12 -33.02
N SER A 49 13.55 13.42 -33.27
CA SER A 49 14.90 13.94 -33.06
C SER A 49 15.55 14.19 -34.41
N SER A 50 16.27 15.31 -34.53
CA SER A 50 17.06 15.69 -35.69
C SER A 50 18.46 16.08 -35.23
N PHE A 51 19.45 15.32 -35.67
CA PHE A 51 20.86 15.55 -35.33
C PHE A 51 21.59 16.10 -36.55
N GLY A 52 21.98 17.38 -36.51
CA GLY A 52 22.65 18.04 -37.62
C GLY A 52 24.14 17.68 -37.65
N ILE A 53 24.70 17.49 -38.85
CA ILE A 53 26.13 17.17 -39.03
C ILE A 53 27.08 18.24 -38.46
N GLY A 54 26.60 19.49 -38.36
CA GLY A 54 27.32 20.61 -37.72
C GLY A 54 27.23 20.63 -36.18
N GLY A 55 26.66 19.59 -35.55
CA GLY A 55 26.57 19.46 -34.09
C GLY A 55 25.34 20.12 -33.44
N THR A 56 24.52 20.86 -34.20
CA THR A 56 23.25 21.39 -33.70
C THR A 56 22.18 20.30 -33.74
N ASN A 57 21.57 20.02 -32.59
CA ASN A 57 20.58 18.98 -32.41
C ASN A 57 19.25 19.60 -31.98
N ALA A 58 18.15 19.04 -32.45
CA ALA A 58 16.80 19.45 -32.09
C ALA A 58 15.92 18.24 -31.78
N ARG A 59 15.00 18.40 -30.83
CA ARG A 59 13.96 17.43 -30.54
C ARG A 59 12.63 18.16 -30.48
N GLY A 60 11.63 17.61 -31.16
CA GLY A 60 10.25 18.08 -31.11
C GLY A 60 9.37 16.98 -30.54
N GLU A 61 8.41 17.37 -29.70
CA GLU A 61 7.42 16.45 -29.15
C GLU A 61 6.03 16.91 -29.58
N ILE A 62 5.20 15.97 -30.03
CA ILE A 62 3.87 16.24 -30.55
C ILE A 62 2.90 15.35 -29.78
N LEU A 63 1.86 15.94 -29.20
CA LEU A 63 0.74 15.23 -28.59
C LEU A 63 -0.51 15.40 -29.45
N GLY A 64 -1.36 14.38 -29.50
CA GLY A 64 -2.66 14.52 -30.15
C GLY A 64 -3.54 13.28 -30.04
N ARG A 65 -4.70 13.38 -30.69
CA ARG A 65 -5.72 12.35 -30.72
C ARG A 65 -5.81 11.69 -32.09
N CYS A 66 -6.26 10.43 -32.08
CA CYS A 66 -6.58 9.64 -33.25
C CYS A 66 -7.77 10.24 -33.99
N GLN A 67 -7.56 10.61 -35.25
CA GLN A 67 -8.58 11.18 -36.14
C GLN A 67 -8.91 10.23 -37.31
N ARG A 68 -8.17 9.12 -37.46
CA ARG A 68 -8.26 8.19 -38.58
C ARG A 68 -8.11 6.75 -38.11
N GLY A 69 -8.74 5.80 -38.81
CA GLY A 69 -8.64 4.38 -38.48
C GLY A 69 -9.64 3.92 -37.40
N PRO A 70 -9.49 2.70 -36.88
CA PRO A 70 -10.44 2.07 -35.96
C PRO A 70 -10.64 2.85 -34.66
N GLU A 71 -9.56 3.43 -34.11
CA GLU A 71 -9.55 4.15 -32.83
C GLU A 71 -9.91 5.64 -32.94
N GLN A 72 -10.47 6.08 -34.07
CA GLN A 72 -10.75 7.50 -34.30
C GLN A 72 -11.80 8.09 -33.34
N THR A 73 -11.51 9.30 -32.84
CA THR A 73 -12.35 10.04 -31.89
C THR A 73 -13.15 11.18 -32.53
N GLY A 74 -13.27 11.20 -33.86
CA GLY A 74 -13.82 12.31 -34.65
C GLY A 74 -12.72 13.06 -35.40
N ARG A 75 -12.98 13.55 -36.63
CA ARG A 75 -11.93 14.22 -37.41
C ARG A 75 -11.71 15.66 -36.94
N THR A 76 -12.78 16.32 -36.54
CA THR A 76 -12.76 17.68 -36.00
C THR A 76 -13.17 17.67 -34.52
N LEU A 77 -12.98 18.79 -33.81
CA LEU A 77 -13.44 18.91 -32.41
C LEU A 77 -14.97 18.89 -32.32
N ASN A 78 -15.67 19.40 -33.33
CA ASN A 78 -17.14 19.36 -33.41
C ASN A 78 -17.68 17.94 -33.63
N GLU A 79 -16.86 17.03 -34.15
CA GLU A 79 -17.19 15.62 -34.36
C GLU A 79 -16.68 14.73 -33.21
N LEU A 80 -16.19 15.31 -32.11
CA LEU A 80 -15.58 14.56 -31.01
C LEU A 80 -16.55 13.52 -30.45
N LYS A 81 -16.16 12.26 -30.52
CA LYS A 81 -16.92 11.12 -29.98
C LYS A 81 -16.49 10.85 -28.55
N ASN A 82 -17.08 11.58 -27.60
CA ASN A 82 -16.74 11.47 -26.17
C ASN A 82 -16.89 10.04 -25.62
N ASP A 83 -17.80 9.24 -26.19
CA ASP A 83 -17.95 7.83 -25.87
C ASP A 83 -16.76 6.96 -26.30
N LYS A 84 -15.93 7.45 -27.23
CA LYS A 84 -14.75 6.77 -27.74
C LYS A 84 -13.44 7.22 -27.14
N VAL A 85 -13.32 8.46 -26.65
CA VAL A 85 -12.07 9.07 -26.12
C VAL A 85 -11.58 8.31 -24.90
N ASP A 86 -10.29 7.94 -24.89
CA ASP A 86 -9.70 7.23 -23.75
C ASP A 86 -9.47 8.22 -22.60
N MET A 87 -9.69 7.74 -21.38
CA MET A 87 -9.42 8.52 -20.18
C MET A 87 -7.91 8.55 -19.92
N VAL A 88 -7.31 9.75 -19.94
CA VAL A 88 -5.99 9.94 -19.34
C VAL A 88 -6.20 10.05 -17.83
N THR A 89 -5.89 8.99 -17.11
CA THR A 89 -6.09 8.95 -15.65
C THR A 89 -4.78 9.08 -14.90
N MET A 90 -4.83 9.74 -13.78
CA MET A 90 -3.80 9.72 -12.74
C MET A 90 -4.43 9.29 -11.42
N GLN A 91 -3.63 9.03 -10.39
CA GLN A 91 -4.16 8.69 -9.08
C GLN A 91 -4.44 9.95 -8.27
N CYS A 92 -5.55 9.96 -7.53
CA CYS A 92 -5.82 11.01 -6.57
C CYS A 92 -4.90 10.84 -5.34
N PRO A 93 -4.12 11.87 -4.93
CA PRO A 93 -3.18 11.77 -3.82
C PRO A 93 -3.86 11.69 -2.44
N ARG A 94 -5.19 11.83 -2.35
CA ARG A 94 -5.96 11.66 -1.11
C ARG A 94 -6.60 10.28 -1.01
N CYS A 95 -7.45 9.92 -1.98
CA CYS A 95 -8.23 8.68 -1.93
C CYS A 95 -7.60 7.51 -2.70
N GLU A 96 -6.49 7.74 -3.41
CA GLU A 96 -5.78 6.74 -4.21
C GLU A 96 -6.60 6.11 -5.36
N GLY A 97 -7.81 6.60 -5.61
CA GLY A 97 -8.62 6.22 -6.77
C GLY A 97 -8.14 6.90 -8.06
N LYS A 98 -8.49 6.32 -9.21
CA LYS A 98 -8.22 6.93 -10.53
C LYS A 98 -9.07 8.20 -10.70
N MET A 99 -8.44 9.26 -11.19
CA MET A 99 -9.07 10.52 -11.55
C MET A 99 -8.59 10.97 -12.93
N LEU A 100 -9.42 11.69 -13.68
CA LEU A 100 -9.06 12.25 -14.97
C LEU A 100 -7.99 13.34 -14.79
N PHE A 101 -6.84 13.16 -15.45
CA PHE A 101 -5.74 14.14 -15.43
C PHE A 101 -6.20 15.56 -15.84
N PRO A 102 -7.00 15.76 -16.91
CA PRO A 102 -7.33 17.11 -17.36
C PRO A 102 -8.31 17.89 -16.48
N CYS A 103 -9.18 17.21 -15.73
CA CYS A 103 -10.30 17.86 -15.02
C CYS A 103 -10.51 17.36 -13.60
N GLY A 104 -9.63 16.49 -13.09
CA GLY A 104 -9.72 15.92 -11.75
C GLY A 104 -11.03 15.16 -11.50
N SER A 105 -11.79 14.76 -12.53
CA SER A 105 -13.03 14.00 -12.31
C SER A 105 -12.71 12.62 -11.77
N ALA A 106 -13.35 12.21 -10.68
CA ALA A 106 -13.26 10.84 -10.20
C ALA A 106 -13.75 9.88 -11.30
N VAL A 107 -12.94 8.87 -11.64
CA VAL A 107 -13.34 7.90 -12.65
C VAL A 107 -14.36 6.94 -12.02
N PRO A 108 -15.55 6.73 -12.61
CA PRO A 108 -16.52 5.76 -12.10
C PRO A 108 -15.97 4.34 -12.16
N GLN A 109 -16.31 3.51 -11.17
CA GLN A 109 -15.77 2.16 -11.06
C GLN A 109 -15.96 1.28 -12.31
N PRO A 110 -17.12 1.26 -13.01
CA PRO A 110 -17.28 0.47 -14.24
C PRO A 110 -16.25 0.81 -15.33
N LEU A 111 -15.71 2.03 -15.33
CA LEU A 111 -14.68 2.51 -16.25
C LEU A 111 -13.26 2.31 -15.70
N MET A 112 -13.11 2.11 -14.39
CA MET A 112 -11.82 1.74 -13.76
C MET A 112 -11.42 0.28 -14.03
N GLN A 113 -12.34 -0.57 -14.51
CA GLN A 113 -12.10 -2.01 -14.76
C GLN A 113 -11.68 -2.34 -16.21
N LEU A 114 -11.51 -1.32 -17.07
CA LEU A 114 -10.99 -1.55 -18.42
C LEU A 114 -9.56 -2.10 -18.33
N PRO A 115 -9.21 -3.16 -19.08
CA PRO A 115 -7.87 -3.75 -19.04
C PRO A 115 -6.82 -2.70 -19.42
N GLU A 116 -5.68 -2.71 -18.72
CA GLU A 116 -4.55 -1.81 -18.97
C GLU A 116 -3.84 -2.10 -20.30
N THR A 117 -4.17 -3.24 -20.94
CA THR A 117 -3.67 -3.65 -22.24
C THR A 117 -4.77 -3.59 -23.31
N PRO A 118 -4.57 -2.85 -24.41
CA PRO A 118 -5.42 -2.94 -25.58
C PRO A 118 -5.05 -4.21 -26.36
N GLY A 119 -5.60 -5.34 -25.95
CA GLY A 119 -5.32 -6.64 -26.58
C GLY A 119 -6.56 -7.52 -26.61
N ALA A 120 -7.02 -7.80 -27.84
CA ALA A 120 -8.12 -8.69 -28.21
C ALA A 120 -9.54 -8.19 -27.87
N GLY A 121 -10.28 -7.86 -28.92
CA GLY A 121 -11.65 -7.36 -28.82
C GLY A 121 -12.57 -8.33 -28.07
N SER A 122 -13.16 -7.85 -26.98
CA SER A 122 -14.37 -8.44 -26.40
C SER A 122 -15.59 -7.74 -26.99
N SER A 123 -15.99 -8.20 -28.18
CA SER A 123 -17.40 -8.14 -28.60
C SER A 123 -18.19 -9.30 -27.96
N ALA A 124 -18.00 -9.52 -26.67
CA ALA A 124 -18.67 -10.55 -25.89
C ALA A 124 -18.92 -10.00 -24.49
N ILE A 125 -19.98 -9.20 -24.36
CA ILE A 125 -20.63 -8.97 -23.08
C ILE A 125 -21.55 -10.17 -22.89
N SER A 126 -21.34 -10.95 -21.84
CA SER A 126 -22.29 -11.97 -21.40
C SER A 126 -23.63 -11.30 -21.10
N GLU A 127 -24.69 -11.73 -21.77
CA GLU A 127 -26.07 -11.27 -21.58
C GLU A 127 -26.72 -11.70 -20.23
N ASP A 128 -25.95 -12.09 -19.20
CA ASP A 128 -26.50 -12.83 -18.07
C ASP A 128 -26.07 -12.35 -16.67
N THR A 129 -25.91 -11.04 -16.49
CA THR A 129 -26.07 -10.45 -15.16
C THR A 129 -27.38 -9.65 -15.15
N GLY A 130 -28.42 -10.24 -14.57
CA GLY A 130 -29.77 -9.67 -14.43
C GLY A 130 -29.89 -8.38 -13.60
N LEU A 131 -28.90 -7.49 -13.63
CA LEU A 131 -29.03 -6.11 -13.18
C LEU A 131 -29.56 -5.25 -14.33
N ALA A 132 -30.89 -5.18 -14.45
CA ALA A 132 -31.55 -4.15 -15.24
C ALA A 132 -31.23 -2.76 -14.65
N GLY A 133 -30.48 -1.93 -15.37
CA GLY A 133 -30.30 -0.51 -15.01
C GLY A 133 -28.90 0.08 -15.17
N VAL A 134 -27.87 -0.69 -15.49
CA VAL A 134 -26.51 -0.12 -15.68
C VAL A 134 -26.48 0.66 -16.99
N MET A 135 -26.51 2.00 -16.91
CA MET A 135 -26.30 2.88 -18.07
C MET A 135 -25.03 2.45 -18.81
N ARG A 136 -25.10 2.39 -20.14
CA ARG A 136 -23.90 2.30 -20.98
C ARG A 136 -23.10 3.60 -20.83
N PHE A 137 -22.17 3.62 -19.87
CA PHE A 137 -21.27 4.76 -19.68
C PHE A 137 -20.30 4.81 -20.86
N GLY A 138 -20.33 5.90 -21.64
CA GLY A 138 -19.29 6.17 -22.64
C GLY A 138 -17.92 6.45 -21.99
N LYS A 139 -16.83 6.33 -22.74
CA LYS A 139 -15.45 6.40 -22.22
C LYS A 139 -15.03 7.77 -21.64
N TYR A 140 -15.70 8.88 -21.91
CA TYR A 140 -15.38 10.18 -21.28
C TYR A 140 -16.61 11.05 -21.04
N ARG A 141 -16.72 11.62 -19.83
CA ARG A 141 -17.62 12.73 -19.49
C ARG A 141 -16.92 13.64 -18.48
N SER A 142 -16.48 14.82 -18.90
CA SER A 142 -16.16 15.90 -17.95
C SER A 142 -17.44 16.70 -17.75
N THR A 143 -18.04 16.55 -16.57
CA THR A 143 -19.30 17.23 -16.23
C THR A 143 -19.15 18.19 -15.06
N LEU A 144 -18.01 18.17 -14.34
CA LEU A 144 -17.80 18.95 -13.12
C LEU A 144 -16.60 19.89 -13.30
N ILE A 145 -16.87 21.15 -13.63
CA ILE A 145 -15.85 22.19 -13.80
C ILE A 145 -15.81 23.03 -12.52
N ARG A 146 -14.62 23.13 -11.92
CA ARG A 146 -14.34 23.92 -10.72
C ARG A 146 -14.07 25.39 -11.10
N ASP A 147 -13.88 26.25 -10.10
CA ASP A 147 -13.43 27.63 -10.34
C ASP A 147 -12.04 27.67 -11.05
N GLU A 148 -11.72 28.80 -11.69
CA GLU A 148 -10.50 29.04 -12.49
C GLU A 148 -9.20 28.84 -11.69
N PHE A 149 -9.25 29.06 -10.38
CA PHE A 149 -8.11 28.89 -9.45
C PHE A 149 -8.32 27.76 -8.45
N ALA A 150 -9.36 26.94 -8.65
CA ALA A 150 -9.60 25.79 -7.80
C ALA A 150 -8.52 24.71 -8.02
N ASP A 151 -8.14 24.02 -6.95
CA ASP A 151 -7.15 22.96 -7.03
C ASP A 151 -7.71 21.75 -7.78
N TYR A 152 -7.03 21.32 -8.86
CA TYR A 152 -7.34 20.11 -9.63
C TYR A 152 -6.47 18.91 -9.25
N SER A 153 -5.59 19.05 -8.26
CA SER A 153 -4.71 17.99 -7.75
C SER A 153 -5.46 16.84 -7.09
N PHE A 154 -6.75 17.02 -6.76
CA PHE A 154 -7.59 16.02 -6.13
C PHE A 154 -8.76 15.64 -7.01
N CYS A 155 -9.27 14.41 -6.84
CA CYS A 155 -10.47 14.00 -7.56
C CYS A 155 -11.69 14.83 -7.11
N THR A 156 -12.74 14.88 -7.93
CA THR A 156 -13.97 15.66 -7.65
C THR A 156 -14.56 15.37 -6.28
N ASP A 157 -14.57 14.11 -5.87
CA ASP A 157 -15.18 13.71 -4.60
C ASP A 157 -14.31 14.14 -3.41
N CYS A 158 -12.99 14.00 -3.54
CA CYS A 158 -12.05 14.48 -2.54
C CYS A 158 -12.04 16.02 -2.45
N TYR A 159 -12.26 16.71 -3.57
CA TYR A 159 -12.30 18.16 -3.64
C TYR A 159 -13.54 18.72 -2.94
N GLN A 160 -14.71 18.07 -3.11
CA GLN A 160 -15.94 18.41 -2.39
C GLN A 160 -15.79 18.29 -0.87
N ASP A 161 -15.09 17.26 -0.42
CA ASP A 161 -14.87 17.00 1.01
C ASP A 161 -13.90 18.01 1.66
N LEU A 162 -13.14 18.74 0.86
CA LEU A 162 -12.42 19.92 1.32
C LEU A 162 -13.44 21.05 1.27
N SER A 163 -13.65 21.76 2.38
CA SER A 163 -14.66 22.82 2.59
C SER A 163 -14.60 24.05 1.64
N GLN A 164 -13.95 23.92 0.48
CA GLN A 164 -13.79 24.89 -0.61
C GLN A 164 -14.33 24.35 -1.97
N GLY A 165 -15.03 23.22 -1.96
CA GLY A 165 -15.38 22.45 -3.16
C GLY A 165 -16.60 22.94 -3.94
N GLU A 166 -16.60 24.18 -4.45
CA GLU A 166 -17.69 24.67 -5.32
C GLU A 166 -17.44 24.38 -6.81
N PHE A 167 -18.49 23.99 -7.53
CA PHE A 167 -18.44 23.77 -8.97
C PHE A 167 -19.13 24.92 -9.70
N ARG A 168 -18.50 25.43 -10.75
CA ARG A 168 -19.09 26.43 -11.65
C ARG A 168 -20.08 25.82 -12.64
N CYS A 169 -19.84 24.58 -13.06
CA CYS A 169 -20.69 23.90 -14.03
C CYS A 169 -20.77 22.40 -13.69
N GLY A 170 -21.96 21.85 -13.92
CA GLY A 170 -22.30 20.48 -13.59
C GLY A 170 -23.26 20.39 -12.42
N THR A 171 -24.16 19.42 -12.48
CA THR A 171 -24.90 18.95 -11.32
C THR A 171 -24.23 17.67 -10.87
N GLU A 172 -24.11 17.45 -9.55
CA GLU A 172 -23.86 16.08 -9.07
C GLU A 172 -24.91 15.18 -9.73
N LEU A 173 -24.48 13.99 -10.17
CA LEU A 173 -25.44 12.94 -10.48
C LEU A 173 -26.15 12.64 -9.15
N GLN A 174 -27.31 13.26 -8.93
CA GLN A 174 -28.25 12.84 -7.89
C GLN A 174 -28.67 11.43 -8.26
N GLY A 175 -27.94 10.45 -7.73
CA GLY A 175 -28.31 9.07 -7.92
C GLY A 175 -29.46 8.72 -7.00
N ALA A 176 -30.33 7.83 -7.46
CA ALA A 176 -31.22 7.13 -6.56
C ALA A 176 -30.39 6.48 -5.45
N ARG A 177 -30.93 6.45 -4.22
CA ARG A 177 -30.39 5.65 -3.13
C ARG A 177 -30.20 4.21 -3.63
N ASN A 178 -29.10 3.61 -3.19
CA ASN A 178 -28.58 2.27 -3.53
C ASN A 178 -29.64 1.25 -4.03
N PRO A 179 -29.34 0.33 -4.98
CA PRO A 179 -30.30 -0.72 -5.38
C PRO A 179 -30.71 -1.56 -4.16
N ASN A 180 -31.99 -1.95 -4.11
CA ASN A 180 -32.64 -2.72 -3.05
C ASN A 180 -31.84 -3.96 -2.58
N GLY A 181 -30.96 -3.82 -1.58
CA GLY A 181 -30.18 -4.93 -1.03
C GLY A 181 -29.67 -4.64 0.38
N MET A 182 -29.42 -5.70 1.14
CA MET A 182 -28.96 -5.63 2.52
C MET A 182 -27.43 -5.69 2.59
N LEU A 183 -26.83 -4.87 3.45
CA LEU A 183 -25.38 -4.87 3.66
C LEU A 183 -25.00 -5.72 4.87
N TYR A 184 -23.94 -6.48 4.69
CA TYR A 184 -23.36 -7.33 5.70
C TYR A 184 -21.90 -6.96 5.93
N ILE A 185 -21.42 -7.13 7.14
CA ILE A 185 -20.04 -6.83 7.54
C ILE A 185 -19.41 -8.06 8.18
N ARG A 186 -18.11 -8.19 7.98
CA ARG A 186 -17.27 -9.21 8.63
C ARG A 186 -15.89 -8.64 8.91
N GLY A 187 -15.24 -9.09 9.96
CA GLY A 187 -13.93 -8.58 10.34
C GLY A 187 -13.12 -9.52 11.20
N THR A 188 -11.92 -9.07 11.58
CA THR A 188 -10.98 -9.87 12.39
C THR A 188 -11.39 -10.03 13.85
N TRP A 189 -12.37 -9.27 14.33
CA TRP A 189 -12.85 -9.27 15.71
C TRP A 189 -13.44 -10.60 16.17
N ASP A 190 -13.75 -11.49 15.23
CA ASP A 190 -14.18 -12.87 15.50
C ASP A 190 -13.44 -13.90 14.63
N GLY A 191 -12.27 -13.53 14.11
CA GLY A 191 -11.50 -14.35 13.17
C GLY A 191 -12.17 -14.51 11.80
N PHE A 192 -12.98 -13.53 11.35
CA PHE A 192 -13.75 -13.57 10.10
C PHE A 192 -14.76 -14.72 10.01
N THR A 193 -15.26 -15.19 11.16
CA THR A 193 -16.12 -16.39 11.23
C THR A 193 -17.59 -16.08 10.99
N SER A 194 -18.08 -14.92 11.42
CA SER A 194 -19.44 -14.47 11.18
C SER A 194 -19.56 -13.56 9.94
N LEU A 195 -20.80 -13.36 9.52
CA LEU A 195 -21.22 -12.36 8.53
C LEU A 195 -22.51 -11.74 9.06
N GLU A 196 -22.40 -10.52 9.59
CA GLU A 196 -23.46 -9.85 10.35
C GLU A 196 -24.12 -8.76 9.52
N GLU A 197 -25.43 -8.55 9.70
CA GLU A 197 -26.19 -7.52 9.00
C GLU A 197 -25.91 -6.14 9.61
N MET A 198 -25.68 -5.12 8.78
CA MET A 198 -25.53 -3.75 9.25
C MET A 198 -26.90 -3.13 9.48
N ALA A 199 -27.07 -2.42 10.59
CA ALA A 199 -28.31 -1.71 10.89
C ALA A 199 -28.42 -0.43 10.06
N GLU A 200 -29.63 -0.01 9.69
CA GLU A 200 -29.87 1.27 9.02
C GLU A 200 -30.29 2.32 10.06
N ASP A 201 -29.66 3.51 10.04
CA ASP A 201 -30.05 4.65 10.86
C ASP A 201 -31.15 5.51 10.21
N ASP A 202 -31.70 6.49 10.93
CA ASP A 202 -32.77 7.38 10.45
C ASP A 202 -32.36 8.23 9.23
N SER A 203 -31.05 8.41 9.01
CA SER A 203 -30.50 9.14 7.85
C SER A 203 -30.28 8.22 6.65
N GLY A 204 -30.51 6.92 6.81
CA GLY A 204 -30.30 5.92 5.78
C GLY A 204 -28.85 5.47 5.61
N ASN A 205 -27.99 5.71 6.60
CA ASN A 205 -26.65 5.13 6.63
C ASN A 205 -26.69 3.74 7.25
N TYR A 206 -25.76 2.89 6.82
CA TYR A 206 -25.55 1.59 7.43
C TYR A 206 -24.53 1.73 8.55
N VAL A 207 -24.90 1.33 9.75
CA VAL A 207 -24.11 1.45 10.97
C VAL A 207 -23.80 0.09 11.57
N TYR A 208 -22.60 -0.04 12.14
CA TYR A 208 -22.19 -1.24 12.84
C TYR A 208 -21.18 -0.89 13.94
N THR A 209 -21.32 -1.51 15.12
CA THR A 209 -20.45 -1.23 16.27
C THR A 209 -19.56 -2.43 16.56
N VAL A 210 -18.26 -2.18 16.68
CA VAL A 210 -17.24 -3.19 16.98
C VAL A 210 -16.40 -2.76 18.18
N ALA A 211 -16.00 -3.71 19.02
CA ALA A 211 -14.99 -3.50 20.05
C ALA A 211 -13.61 -3.90 19.52
N LEU A 212 -12.60 -3.06 19.73
CA LEU A 212 -11.21 -3.39 19.39
C LEU A 212 -10.72 -4.60 20.19
N GLY A 213 -10.11 -5.58 19.53
CA GLY A 213 -9.47 -6.72 20.19
C GLY A 213 -8.15 -6.35 20.90
N GLU A 214 -7.50 -7.37 21.47
CA GLU A 214 -6.23 -7.25 22.21
C GLU A 214 -5.05 -6.74 21.37
N THR A 215 -5.17 -6.77 20.04
CA THR A 215 -4.18 -6.26 19.09
C THR A 215 -4.33 -4.76 18.81
N ARG A 216 -5.44 -4.14 19.25
CA ARG A 216 -5.87 -2.74 18.94
C ARG A 216 -5.93 -2.43 17.44
N CYS A 217 -6.04 -3.45 16.59
CA CYS A 217 -6.24 -3.25 15.17
C CYS A 217 -7.18 -4.30 14.58
N GLU A 218 -8.16 -3.86 13.79
CA GLU A 218 -9.18 -4.70 13.20
C GLU A 218 -9.30 -4.45 11.70
N ARG A 219 -9.37 -5.54 10.92
CA ARG A 219 -9.61 -5.50 9.47
C ARG A 219 -11.02 -5.94 9.15
N PHE A 220 -11.64 -5.33 8.15
CA PHE A 220 -13.02 -5.67 7.78
C PHE A 220 -13.36 -5.39 6.32
N GLN A 221 -14.48 -5.96 5.88
CA GLN A 221 -15.09 -5.79 4.56
C GLN A 221 -16.61 -5.72 4.69
N ILE A 222 -17.25 -5.09 3.71
CA ILE A 222 -18.71 -5.05 3.57
C ILE A 222 -19.11 -5.89 2.35
N VAL A 223 -20.22 -6.60 2.44
CA VAL A 223 -20.72 -7.55 1.44
C VAL A 223 -22.18 -7.25 1.16
N LEU A 224 -22.57 -7.19 -0.11
CA LEU A 224 -23.95 -7.00 -0.54
C LEU A 224 -24.68 -8.36 -0.61
N ASP A 225 -25.86 -8.45 -0.01
CA ASP A 225 -26.79 -9.60 -0.07
C ASP A 225 -26.14 -10.97 0.25
N ARG A 226 -25.20 -10.98 1.20
CA ARG A 226 -24.41 -12.17 1.60
C ARG A 226 -23.62 -12.82 0.46
N SER A 227 -23.49 -12.16 -0.69
CA SER A 227 -22.83 -12.71 -1.86
C SER A 227 -21.31 -12.55 -1.77
N ARG A 228 -20.58 -13.66 -1.71
CA ARG A 228 -19.10 -13.67 -1.67
C ARG A 228 -18.44 -13.06 -2.91
N SER A 229 -19.19 -12.79 -3.98
CA SER A 229 -18.71 -12.11 -5.18
C SER A 229 -19.13 -10.64 -5.26
N ALA A 230 -19.86 -10.12 -4.27
CA ALA A 230 -20.35 -8.75 -4.22
C ALA A 230 -19.73 -8.00 -3.04
N ILE A 231 -18.39 -7.90 -3.04
CA ILE A 231 -17.62 -7.31 -1.94
C ILE A 231 -17.45 -5.81 -2.20
N ILE A 232 -17.66 -4.99 -1.18
CA ILE A 232 -17.37 -3.55 -1.14
C ILE A 232 -16.10 -3.36 -0.29
N TYR A 233 -15.11 -2.66 -0.84
CA TYR A 233 -13.74 -2.67 -0.32
C TYR A 233 -12.97 -1.39 -0.69
N PRO A 234 -11.87 -1.04 0.00
CA PRO A 234 -11.04 0.11 -0.37
C PRO A 234 -10.17 -0.19 -1.60
N VAL A 235 -9.81 0.86 -2.36
CA VAL A 235 -8.93 0.76 -3.54
C VAL A 235 -7.53 0.19 -3.23
N LYS A 236 -7.07 0.36 -1.99
CA LYS A 236 -5.81 -0.16 -1.48
C LYS A 236 -6.11 -0.97 -0.22
N ASP A 237 -5.56 -2.18 -0.18
CA ASP A 237 -5.65 -3.08 0.97
C ASP A 237 -5.08 -2.44 2.25
N GLU A 238 -5.68 -2.79 3.39
CA GLU A 238 -5.47 -2.15 4.70
C GLU A 238 -5.67 -0.63 4.63
N GLY A 239 -6.70 -0.21 3.88
CA GLY A 239 -7.02 1.18 3.60
C GLY A 239 -7.73 1.89 4.75
N SER A 240 -7.43 3.19 4.94
CA SER A 240 -8.18 4.06 5.85
C SER A 240 -9.53 4.52 5.26
N GLN A 241 -10.34 5.20 6.06
CA GLN A 241 -11.63 5.77 5.65
C GLN A 241 -11.55 6.81 4.52
N LEU A 242 -10.36 7.31 4.20
CA LEU A 242 -10.13 8.25 3.09
C LEU A 242 -10.01 7.56 1.73
N LYS A 243 -9.82 6.23 1.71
CA LYS A 243 -9.55 5.48 0.47
C LYS A 243 -10.82 5.35 -0.37
N ARG A 244 -10.64 5.47 -1.69
CA ARG A 244 -11.70 5.27 -2.68
C ARG A 244 -12.35 3.92 -2.45
N ILE A 245 -13.66 3.90 -2.33
CA ILE A 245 -14.42 2.65 -2.19
C ILE A 245 -14.71 2.09 -3.59
N LEU A 246 -14.43 0.79 -3.75
CA LEU A 246 -14.74 -0.02 -4.91
C LEU A 246 -15.77 -1.11 -4.50
N GLY A 247 -16.21 -1.87 -5.49
CA GLY A 247 -17.28 -2.85 -5.35
C GLY A 247 -18.70 -2.27 -5.46
N PRO A 248 -19.73 -3.12 -5.46
CA PRO A 248 -19.66 -4.56 -5.16
C PRO A 248 -19.11 -5.38 -6.33
N ASP A 249 -17.98 -6.07 -6.13
CA ASP A 249 -17.45 -7.07 -7.09
C ASP A 249 -16.50 -8.06 -6.38
N SER A 250 -16.02 -9.09 -7.09
CA SER A 250 -15.19 -10.15 -6.51
C SER A 250 -13.70 -9.82 -6.43
N ARG A 251 -13.26 -8.67 -6.97
CA ARG A 251 -11.84 -8.28 -6.97
C ARG A 251 -11.38 -7.78 -5.60
N GLY A 252 -12.32 -7.50 -4.71
CA GLY A 252 -12.07 -7.10 -3.33
C GLY A 252 -11.70 -8.22 -2.38
N ALA A 253 -11.59 -9.48 -2.81
CA ALA A 253 -11.41 -10.63 -1.92
C ALA A 253 -10.28 -10.46 -0.89
N ASP A 254 -9.16 -9.86 -1.30
CA ASP A 254 -7.98 -9.63 -0.46
C ASP A 254 -7.76 -8.15 -0.10
N SER A 255 -8.78 -7.30 -0.17
CA SER A 255 -8.70 -5.87 0.13
C SER A 255 -9.59 -5.50 1.30
N TYR A 256 -8.98 -5.05 2.39
CA TYR A 256 -9.68 -4.77 3.65
C TYR A 256 -9.54 -3.30 4.06
N TRP A 257 -10.54 -2.75 4.73
CA TRP A 257 -10.31 -1.58 5.58
C TRP A 257 -9.59 -1.99 6.86
N MET A 258 -8.86 -1.05 7.46
CA MET A 258 -8.18 -1.28 8.74
C MET A 258 -8.47 -0.15 9.73
N ILE A 259 -9.02 -0.52 10.87
CA ILE A 259 -9.03 0.30 12.09
C ILE A 259 -7.71 -0.02 12.79
N ASP A 260 -6.81 0.95 12.94
CA ASP A 260 -5.49 0.74 13.56
C ASP A 260 -5.24 1.79 14.63
N GLU A 261 -5.36 1.39 15.89
CA GLU A 261 -5.21 2.26 17.05
C GLU A 261 -3.92 1.95 17.83
N ARG A 262 -2.98 1.19 17.26
CA ARG A 262 -1.74 0.80 17.95
C ARG A 262 -0.79 1.97 18.24
N GLU A 263 -0.96 3.08 17.53
CA GLU A 263 -0.17 4.31 17.69
C GLU A 263 -0.95 5.43 18.42
N SER A 264 -2.18 5.17 18.86
CA SER A 264 -3.01 6.11 19.63
C SER A 264 -3.04 5.74 21.12
N ASP A 265 -3.91 6.40 21.89
CA ASP A 265 -4.18 6.09 23.30
C ASP A 265 -5.45 5.24 23.50
N ALA A 266 -6.14 4.83 22.43
CA ALA A 266 -7.40 4.08 22.52
C ALA A 266 -7.17 2.61 22.91
N PRO A 267 -7.53 2.16 24.14
CA PRO A 267 -7.21 0.82 24.61
C PRO A 267 -8.04 -0.27 23.92
N ALA A 268 -7.61 -1.52 24.04
CA ALA A 268 -8.40 -2.69 23.71
C ALA A 268 -9.76 -2.65 24.43
N GLY A 269 -10.81 -3.03 23.72
CA GLY A 269 -12.20 -2.91 24.15
C GLY A 269 -12.86 -1.57 23.83
N THR A 270 -12.11 -0.56 23.35
CA THR A 270 -12.71 0.69 22.84
C THR A 270 -13.66 0.37 21.70
N MET A 271 -14.87 0.93 21.77
CA MET A 271 -15.92 0.70 20.79
C MET A 271 -15.81 1.70 19.65
N TYR A 272 -15.87 1.22 18.43
CA TYR A 272 -15.88 2.01 17.21
C TYR A 272 -17.20 1.80 16.48
N GLN A 273 -17.81 2.90 16.04
CA GLN A 273 -18.96 2.86 15.16
C GLN A 273 -18.49 3.06 13.73
N ILE A 274 -18.71 2.06 12.89
CA ILE A 274 -18.51 2.10 11.45
C ILE A 274 -19.80 2.62 10.83
N VAL A 275 -19.70 3.65 9.99
CA VAL A 275 -20.81 4.27 9.26
C VAL A 275 -20.49 4.20 7.78
N PHE A 276 -21.38 3.61 7.00
CA PHE A 276 -21.28 3.50 5.56
C PHE A 276 -22.48 4.17 4.89
N SER A 277 -22.22 5.07 3.95
CA SER A 277 -23.26 5.74 3.16
C SER A 277 -23.10 5.44 1.67
N TRP A 278 -24.22 5.26 0.98
CA TRP A 278 -24.25 4.95 -0.44
C TRP A 278 -25.39 5.67 -1.15
N GLU A 279 -25.02 6.71 -1.89
CA GLU A 279 -25.92 7.59 -2.64
C GLU A 279 -25.53 7.54 -4.14
N GLY A 280 -26.37 6.95 -4.98
CA GLY A 280 -26.04 6.75 -6.39
C GLY A 280 -24.79 5.89 -6.60
N ASP A 281 -23.80 6.45 -7.28
CA ASP A 281 -22.48 5.81 -7.46
C ASP A 281 -21.49 6.17 -6.33
N LYS A 282 -21.85 7.11 -5.46
CA LYS A 282 -20.98 7.64 -4.41
C LYS A 282 -21.11 6.78 -3.15
N LYS A 283 -19.98 6.25 -2.71
CA LYS A 283 -19.86 5.46 -1.48
C LYS A 283 -18.91 6.18 -0.52
N ARG A 284 -19.28 6.26 0.75
CA ARG A 284 -18.43 6.78 1.82
C ARG A 284 -18.43 5.82 3.00
N ILE A 285 -17.34 5.84 3.73
CA ILE A 285 -17.20 5.10 4.97
C ILE A 285 -16.45 5.97 5.97
N SER A 286 -16.82 5.87 7.23
CA SER A 286 -16.06 6.43 8.34
C SER A 286 -16.18 5.54 9.56
N TRP A 287 -15.21 5.63 10.46
CA TRP A 287 -15.31 5.05 11.78
C TRP A 287 -14.74 6.00 12.82
N ALA A 288 -15.37 6.02 13.99
CA ALA A 288 -14.96 6.86 15.10
C ALA A 288 -15.23 6.12 16.42
N PRO A 289 -14.47 6.43 17.49
CA PRO A 289 -14.77 5.91 18.81
C PRO A 289 -16.16 6.37 19.25
N VAL A 290 -16.91 5.46 19.85
CA VAL A 290 -18.23 5.73 20.40
C VAL A 290 -18.06 6.57 21.67
N GLY A 291 -18.78 7.68 21.77
CA GLY A 291 -18.75 8.55 22.94
C GLY A 291 -19.30 7.85 24.19
N GLN A 292 -18.84 8.27 25.37
CA GLN A 292 -19.21 7.65 26.65
C GLN A 292 -20.73 7.66 26.93
N ASP A 293 -21.46 8.61 26.37
CA ASP A 293 -22.90 8.80 26.57
C ASP A 293 -23.77 8.23 25.42
N ALA A 294 -23.16 7.59 24.42
CA ALA A 294 -23.91 7.04 23.29
C ALA A 294 -24.60 5.72 23.67
N GLU A 295 -25.82 5.51 23.15
CA GLU A 295 -26.51 4.22 23.28
C GLU A 295 -25.73 3.13 22.53
N VAL A 296 -25.11 2.23 23.28
CA VAL A 296 -24.38 1.09 22.74
C VAL A 296 -25.32 -0.12 22.66
N PRO A 297 -25.31 -0.89 21.55
CA PRO A 297 -26.03 -2.16 21.47
C PRO A 297 -25.66 -3.12 22.61
N GLU A 298 -26.62 -3.91 23.13
CA GLU A 298 -26.36 -4.88 24.21
C GLU A 298 -25.29 -5.91 23.84
N GLN A 299 -25.25 -6.31 22.57
CA GLN A 299 -24.23 -7.18 21.99
C GLN A 299 -23.36 -6.36 21.02
N VAL A 300 -22.08 -6.28 21.32
CA VAL A 300 -21.09 -5.58 20.50
C VAL A 300 -20.15 -6.61 19.89
N ALA A 301 -19.98 -6.56 18.57
CA ALA A 301 -19.09 -7.47 17.86
C ALA A 301 -17.66 -7.41 18.41
N GLY A 302 -17.03 -8.58 18.55
CA GLY A 302 -15.68 -8.71 19.12
C GLY A 302 -15.60 -8.64 20.65
N ARG A 303 -16.64 -8.14 21.33
CA ARG A 303 -16.60 -8.01 22.80
C ARG A 303 -16.52 -9.38 23.47
N GLY A 304 -15.42 -9.64 24.17
CA GLY A 304 -15.19 -10.90 24.87
C GLY A 304 -14.84 -12.08 23.95
N HIS A 305 -14.56 -11.83 22.67
CA HIS A 305 -14.05 -12.87 21.79
C HIS A 305 -12.64 -13.27 22.22
N GLN A 306 -12.40 -14.58 22.35
CA GLN A 306 -11.08 -15.12 22.66
C GLN A 306 -10.44 -15.67 21.38
N HIS A 307 -9.43 -14.95 20.89
CA HIS A 307 -8.70 -15.34 19.69
C HIS A 307 -7.85 -16.59 19.89
N ARG A 308 -7.52 -17.25 18.78
CA ARG A 308 -6.70 -18.46 18.78
C ARG A 308 -5.29 -18.12 18.32
N TYR A 309 -4.30 -18.76 18.93
CA TYR A 309 -2.91 -18.60 18.55
C TYR A 309 -2.29 -19.95 18.27
N GLU A 310 -1.54 -20.05 17.19
CA GLU A 310 -0.81 -21.26 16.82
C GLU A 310 0.68 -20.98 16.67
N VAL A 311 1.50 -21.90 17.17
CA VAL A 311 2.94 -21.91 16.96
C VAL A 311 3.24 -22.65 15.66
N LEU A 312 4.03 -22.02 14.79
CA LEU A 312 4.57 -22.61 13.58
C LEU A 312 6.06 -22.85 13.81
N GLY A 313 6.42 -24.07 14.22
CA GLY A 313 7.79 -24.42 14.60
C GLY A 313 8.46 -25.40 13.63
N SER A 314 9.79 -25.44 13.59
CA SER A 314 10.54 -26.46 12.84
C SER A 314 10.19 -27.88 13.31
N TRP A 315 9.91 -28.08 14.60
CA TRP A 315 9.49 -29.37 15.17
C TRP A 315 8.13 -29.89 14.67
N THR A 316 7.26 -29.01 14.15
CA THR A 316 6.00 -29.39 13.48
C THR A 316 6.11 -29.32 11.96
N SER A 317 7.31 -29.13 11.40
CA SER A 317 7.48 -28.78 9.98
C SER A 317 6.62 -27.57 9.57
N PHE A 318 6.52 -26.58 10.47
CA PHE A 318 5.69 -25.38 10.34
C PHE A 318 4.20 -25.65 10.14
N LYS A 319 3.71 -26.84 10.49
CA LYS A 319 2.28 -27.07 10.65
C LYS A 319 1.78 -26.35 11.91
N PRO A 320 0.59 -25.70 11.86
CA PRO A 320 0.04 -24.99 13.02
C PRO A 320 -0.19 -25.92 14.20
N ALA A 321 0.38 -25.57 15.36
CA ALA A 321 0.10 -26.21 16.64
C ALA A 321 -0.53 -25.18 17.59
N GLU A 322 -1.76 -25.45 18.01
CA GLU A 322 -2.53 -24.54 18.86
C GLU A 322 -1.88 -24.32 20.23
N MET A 323 -1.86 -23.07 20.67
CA MET A 323 -1.45 -22.67 22.01
C MET A 323 -2.65 -22.75 22.96
N VAL A 324 -2.40 -23.15 24.20
CA VAL A 324 -3.44 -23.28 25.23
C VAL A 324 -3.59 -21.93 25.95
N PRO A 325 -4.77 -21.29 25.91
CA PRO A 325 -5.01 -20.08 26.71
C PRO A 325 -4.96 -20.40 28.20
N GLU A 326 -4.36 -19.50 28.99
CA GLU A 326 -4.37 -19.59 30.45
C GLU A 326 -5.73 -19.13 30.99
N LYS A 327 -6.32 -19.93 31.89
CA LYS A 327 -7.70 -19.67 32.37
C LYS A 327 -7.80 -18.45 33.28
N ASP A 328 -6.76 -18.24 34.09
CA ASP A 328 -6.75 -17.22 35.13
C ASP A 328 -6.07 -15.91 34.69
N GLU A 329 -5.46 -15.89 33.49
CA GLU A 329 -4.72 -14.75 32.95
C GLU A 329 -5.13 -14.46 31.49
N PRO A 330 -6.08 -13.54 31.26
CA PRO A 330 -6.47 -13.12 29.92
C PRO A 330 -5.28 -12.63 29.09
N GLY A 331 -5.24 -13.02 27.81
CA GLY A 331 -4.17 -12.64 26.89
C GLY A 331 -2.91 -13.49 26.99
N VAL A 332 -2.86 -14.49 27.88
CA VAL A 332 -1.71 -15.41 28.02
C VAL A 332 -2.01 -16.75 27.36
N TYR A 333 -1.09 -17.21 26.51
CA TYR A 333 -1.17 -18.46 25.79
C TYR A 333 0.12 -19.25 25.94
N LYS A 334 0.02 -20.56 26.16
CA LYS A 334 1.16 -21.44 26.44
C LYS A 334 1.26 -22.57 25.43
N ALA A 335 2.50 -22.91 25.07
CA ALA A 335 2.84 -24.10 24.31
C ALA A 335 4.14 -24.71 24.87
N SER A 336 4.39 -25.97 24.55
CA SER A 336 5.69 -26.59 24.86
C SER A 336 6.16 -27.44 23.69
N PHE A 337 7.46 -27.45 23.45
CA PHE A 337 8.09 -28.25 22.42
C PHE A 337 9.41 -28.84 22.92
N THR A 338 9.97 -29.74 22.15
CA THR A 338 11.25 -30.39 22.46
C THR A 338 12.27 -30.00 21.40
N ILE A 339 13.47 -29.64 21.82
CA ILE A 339 14.58 -29.33 20.92
C ILE A 339 15.01 -30.61 20.20
N GLY A 340 15.05 -30.57 18.87
CA GLY A 340 15.48 -31.67 18.02
C GLY A 340 17.00 -31.92 18.04
N PRO A 341 17.48 -32.89 17.25
CA PRO A 341 18.88 -33.34 17.25
C PRO A 341 19.89 -32.29 16.78
N TYR A 342 19.42 -31.21 16.15
CA TYR A 342 20.27 -30.12 15.70
C TYR A 342 20.53 -29.07 16.79
N GLY A 343 19.89 -29.16 17.94
CA GLY A 343 20.07 -28.23 19.06
C GLY A 343 19.51 -26.83 18.82
N VAL A 344 18.81 -26.60 17.69
CA VAL A 344 18.25 -25.31 17.29
C VAL A 344 16.84 -25.52 16.74
N GLU A 345 15.90 -24.70 17.17
CA GLU A 345 14.53 -24.67 16.66
C GLU A 345 14.13 -23.25 16.24
N ASP A 346 13.41 -23.16 15.12
CA ASP A 346 12.87 -21.92 14.57
C ASP A 346 11.35 -21.89 14.77
N PHE A 347 10.80 -20.75 15.17
CA PHE A 347 9.34 -20.59 15.26
C PHE A 347 8.84 -19.18 14.95
N GLN A 348 7.55 -19.10 14.67
CA GLN A 348 6.74 -17.89 14.62
C GLN A 348 5.35 -18.21 15.22
N ILE A 349 4.60 -17.19 15.60
CA ILE A 349 3.24 -17.38 16.12
C ILE A 349 2.26 -16.77 15.12
N ARG A 350 1.11 -17.41 14.93
CA ARG A 350 0.04 -16.97 14.04
C ARG A 350 -1.26 -16.82 14.82
N ARG A 351 -2.05 -15.81 14.49
CA ARG A 351 -3.37 -15.58 15.08
C ARG A 351 -4.48 -16.06 14.13
N ASP A 352 -5.48 -16.74 14.67
CA ASP A 352 -6.71 -17.21 14.00
C ASP A 352 -6.47 -17.99 12.69
N LEU A 353 -5.37 -18.75 12.59
CA LEU A 353 -4.91 -19.42 11.37
C LEU A 353 -4.68 -18.49 10.17
N ASP A 354 -4.66 -17.18 10.37
CA ASP A 354 -4.52 -16.18 9.31
C ASP A 354 -3.04 -15.91 9.01
N ALA A 355 -2.60 -16.25 7.80
CA ALA A 355 -1.22 -16.03 7.35
C ALA A 355 -0.81 -14.55 7.31
N ARG A 356 -1.78 -13.63 7.42
CA ARG A 356 -1.57 -12.18 7.50
C ARG A 356 -1.50 -11.65 8.93
N GLN A 357 -1.53 -12.52 9.93
CA GLN A 357 -1.44 -12.16 11.34
C GLN A 357 -0.32 -12.95 12.02
N LEU A 358 0.90 -12.75 11.53
CA LEU A 358 2.11 -13.38 12.05
C LEU A 358 2.77 -12.49 13.10
N ILE A 359 3.25 -13.11 14.17
CA ILE A 359 4.07 -12.51 15.22
C ILE A 359 5.48 -13.10 15.11
N TYR A 360 6.48 -12.23 14.99
CA TYR A 360 7.84 -12.58 14.57
C TYR A 360 8.87 -11.57 15.13
N PRO A 361 10.18 -11.88 15.15
CA PRO A 361 11.20 -10.93 15.58
C PRO A 361 11.60 -9.95 14.46
N THR A 362 12.03 -8.76 14.83
CA THR A 362 12.64 -7.78 13.90
C THR A 362 13.92 -8.35 13.25
N THR A 363 14.31 -7.80 12.10
CA THR A 363 15.48 -8.22 11.32
C THR A 363 16.82 -7.66 11.83
N LEU A 364 16.82 -6.54 12.58
CA LEU A 364 18.03 -5.91 13.12
C LEU A 364 17.88 -5.45 14.59
N PRO A 365 18.96 -5.48 15.40
CA PRO A 365 18.97 -4.97 16.78
C PRO A 365 18.75 -3.45 16.84
N LEU A 366 18.19 -2.97 17.96
CA LEU A 366 17.89 -1.55 18.19
C LEU A 366 19.12 -0.66 18.41
N LEU A 367 20.32 -1.21 18.59
CA LEU A 367 21.50 -0.39 18.91
C LEU A 367 22.17 0.22 17.67
N GLY A 368 22.13 1.55 17.60
CA GLY A 368 22.91 2.39 16.70
C GLY A 368 24.43 2.21 16.90
N LYS A 369 25.00 1.26 16.17
CA LYS A 369 26.39 1.28 15.72
C LYS A 369 26.39 0.86 14.27
N SER A 370 27.01 1.67 13.42
CA SER A 370 27.29 1.42 12.01
C SER A 370 27.47 -0.08 11.72
N LEU A 371 26.49 -0.67 11.02
CA LEU A 371 26.52 -2.06 10.59
C LEU A 371 27.16 -2.14 9.20
N ALA A 372 28.47 -1.92 9.19
CA ALA A 372 29.33 -2.37 8.10
C ALA A 372 29.67 -3.86 8.26
N VAL A 373 28.70 -4.75 8.52
CA VAL A 373 28.91 -6.21 8.45
C VAL A 373 27.56 -6.90 8.22
N ASP A 374 27.19 -7.12 6.95
CA ASP A 374 26.47 -8.34 6.48
C ASP A 374 26.09 -8.31 4.98
N GLU A 375 26.66 -7.43 4.16
CA GLU A 375 26.50 -7.49 2.69
C GLU A 375 27.37 -8.57 2.01
N ALA A 376 28.38 -9.12 2.70
CA ALA A 376 29.35 -10.02 2.07
C ALA A 376 28.85 -11.44 1.77
N VAL A 377 27.63 -11.83 2.18
CA VAL A 377 27.13 -13.21 2.01
C VAL A 377 26.02 -13.36 0.95
N ARG A 378 25.43 -12.26 0.43
CA ARG A 378 24.25 -12.37 -0.46
C ARG A 378 24.50 -12.27 -1.97
N TYR A 379 25.72 -11.98 -2.42
CA TYR A 379 26.03 -11.81 -3.84
C TYR A 379 27.30 -12.55 -4.29
N ARG A 380 27.34 -13.89 -4.12
CA ARG A 380 28.06 -14.85 -4.98
C ARG A 380 28.10 -16.25 -4.32
N GLU A 381 26.97 -16.93 -4.24
CA GLU A 381 27.00 -18.39 -4.24
C GLU A 381 25.94 -18.91 -5.21
N LYS A 382 26.39 -19.63 -6.25
CA LYS A 382 25.53 -20.60 -6.93
C LYS A 382 24.93 -21.48 -5.85
N ALA A 383 23.61 -21.68 -5.88
CA ALA A 383 22.90 -22.53 -4.93
C ALA A 383 23.72 -23.82 -4.67
N PRO A 384 24.20 -24.05 -3.43
CA PRO A 384 24.87 -25.31 -3.12
C PRO A 384 23.86 -26.43 -3.35
N PRO A 385 24.27 -27.60 -3.88
CA PRO A 385 23.36 -28.70 -4.23
C PRO A 385 22.79 -29.43 -3.00
N THR A 386 22.85 -28.82 -1.82
CA THR A 386 22.36 -29.39 -0.57
C THR A 386 21.89 -28.25 0.34
N PRO A 387 20.65 -28.26 0.86
CA PRO A 387 20.19 -27.23 1.78
C PRO A 387 21.04 -27.30 3.05
N GLN A 388 21.80 -26.22 3.35
CA GLN A 388 22.40 -26.04 4.66
C GLN A 388 21.26 -25.97 5.70
N ARG A 389 21.08 -27.08 6.41
CA ARG A 389 20.03 -27.29 7.42
C ARG A 389 20.58 -26.93 8.80
N PHE A 390 19.92 -25.98 9.46
CA PHE A 390 19.99 -25.65 10.89
C PHE A 390 21.40 -25.31 11.44
N GLY A 391 21.91 -24.13 11.09
CA GLY A 391 22.98 -23.44 11.81
C GLY A 391 22.59 -21.97 12.05
N GLY A 392 22.95 -21.39 13.19
CA GLY A 392 22.69 -19.98 13.51
C GLY A 392 22.59 -19.69 15.01
N ALA A 393 22.97 -18.49 15.43
CA ALA A 393 22.83 -18.02 16.80
C ALA A 393 21.35 -17.90 17.21
N ALA A 394 21.07 -18.03 18.51
CA ALA A 394 19.74 -17.74 19.02
C ALA A 394 19.37 -16.26 18.81
N THR A 395 18.07 -15.98 18.68
CA THR A 395 17.58 -14.60 18.53
C THR A 395 17.98 -13.78 19.75
N ALA A 396 18.62 -12.63 19.52
CA ALA A 396 19.00 -11.70 20.58
C ALA A 396 17.75 -11.14 21.28
N THR A 397 17.79 -10.97 22.59
CA THR A 397 16.63 -10.56 23.42
C THR A 397 16.29 -9.07 23.31
N ASP A 398 17.17 -8.27 22.73
CA ASP A 398 16.98 -6.85 22.44
C ASP A 398 16.27 -6.59 21.10
N LEU A 399 15.98 -7.65 20.33
CA LEU A 399 15.18 -7.56 19.10
C LEU A 399 13.69 -7.43 19.43
N PRO A 400 13.02 -6.37 18.95
CA PRO A 400 11.59 -6.21 19.17
C PRO A 400 10.74 -7.28 18.50
N VAL A 401 9.65 -7.64 19.15
CA VAL A 401 8.56 -8.40 18.55
C VAL A 401 7.77 -7.49 17.60
N ARG A 402 7.38 -8.02 16.43
CA ARG A 402 6.55 -7.38 15.41
C ARG A 402 5.28 -8.19 15.17
N GLY A 403 4.32 -7.57 14.48
CA GLY A 403 3.00 -8.15 14.22
C GLY A 403 1.95 -7.90 15.31
N PRO A 404 0.79 -8.60 15.23
CA PRO A 404 0.42 -9.52 14.17
C PRO A 404 0.23 -8.79 12.83
N ASP A 405 0.96 -9.18 11.80
CA ASP A 405 0.84 -8.62 10.44
C ASP A 405 1.36 -9.60 9.36
N ARG A 406 1.32 -9.18 8.09
CA ARG A 406 1.74 -10.00 6.94
C ARG A 406 3.25 -10.02 6.67
N TRP A 407 4.03 -9.20 7.36
CA TRP A 407 5.46 -8.97 7.08
C TRP A 407 6.37 -9.97 7.80
N GLY A 408 5.80 -10.91 8.55
CA GLY A 408 6.53 -11.99 9.22
C GLY A 408 7.04 -13.10 8.31
N LYS A 409 6.74 -13.04 7.00
CA LYS A 409 7.17 -14.06 6.04
C LYS A 409 8.69 -14.23 6.12
N ASP A 410 9.12 -15.47 6.42
CA ASP A 410 10.51 -15.90 6.58
C ASP A 410 11.28 -15.32 7.79
N LYS A 411 10.62 -14.55 8.68
CA LYS A 411 11.21 -14.06 9.93
C LYS A 411 10.78 -14.94 11.10
N ARG A 412 11.76 -15.47 11.84
CA ARG A 412 11.51 -16.51 12.86
C ARG A 412 12.38 -16.29 14.09
N PHE A 413 11.80 -16.54 15.25
CA PHE A 413 12.56 -16.68 16.49
C PHE A 413 13.38 -17.95 16.42
N LYS A 414 14.63 -17.87 16.88
CA LYS A 414 15.59 -18.97 16.95
C LYS A 414 15.91 -19.26 18.40
N VAL A 415 15.68 -20.49 18.82
CA VAL A 415 15.96 -20.97 20.18
C VAL A 415 17.00 -22.07 20.08
N GLN A 416 18.02 -21.99 20.94
CA GLN A 416 19.03 -23.03 21.06
C GLN A 416 18.87 -23.76 22.39
N GLY A 417 19.10 -25.06 22.39
CA GLY A 417 19.02 -25.90 23.59
C GLY A 417 19.68 -27.26 23.36
N ARG A 418 19.64 -28.13 24.38
CA ARG A 418 20.14 -29.51 24.22
C ARG A 418 19.11 -30.37 23.51
N GLU A 419 19.55 -31.33 22.70
CA GLU A 419 18.65 -32.34 22.13
C GLU A 419 17.80 -33.01 23.23
N GLY A 420 16.50 -33.13 23.00
CA GLY A 420 15.57 -33.72 23.96
C GLY A 420 15.12 -32.77 25.08
N GLU A 421 15.66 -31.55 25.14
CA GLU A 421 15.26 -30.56 26.13
C GLU A 421 13.84 -30.06 25.87
N ARG A 422 13.01 -30.07 26.91
CA ARG A 422 11.66 -29.49 26.88
C ARG A 422 11.72 -27.99 27.13
N VAL A 423 11.12 -27.24 26.23
CA VAL A 423 11.05 -25.78 26.25
C VAL A 423 9.59 -25.34 26.36
N ASN A 424 9.33 -24.41 27.29
CA ASN A 424 8.01 -23.81 27.45
C ASN A 424 7.98 -22.44 26.77
N LEU A 425 7.01 -22.23 25.90
CA LEU A 425 6.77 -20.99 25.18
C LEU A 425 5.51 -20.32 25.75
N THR A 426 5.62 -19.06 26.12
CA THR A 426 4.50 -18.23 26.58
C THR A 426 4.38 -17.01 25.68
N LEU A 427 3.20 -16.79 25.12
CA LEU A 427 2.79 -15.55 24.49
C LEU A 427 1.93 -14.80 25.50
N ARG A 428 2.20 -13.50 25.68
CA ARG A 428 1.29 -12.58 26.34
C ARG A 428 0.98 -11.45 25.37
N ILE A 429 -0.29 -11.17 25.16
CA ILE A 429 -0.75 -10.03 24.36
C ILE A 429 -1.82 -9.27 25.13
N LEU A 430 -1.54 -8.01 25.41
CA LEU A 430 -2.42 -7.14 26.16
C LEU A 430 -2.27 -5.72 25.62
N ASP A 431 -3.38 -5.11 25.20
CA ASP A 431 -3.40 -3.72 24.74
C ASP A 431 -2.36 -3.41 23.64
N ALA A 432 -2.27 -4.29 22.64
CA ALA A 432 -1.28 -4.35 21.56
C ALA A 432 0.18 -4.61 21.97
N HIS A 433 0.51 -4.63 23.26
CA HIS A 433 1.82 -5.03 23.75
C HIS A 433 1.96 -6.56 23.71
N ILE A 434 3.03 -7.04 23.09
CA ILE A 434 3.32 -8.46 22.88
C ILE A 434 4.60 -8.83 23.60
N THR A 435 4.50 -9.81 24.49
CA THR A 435 5.65 -10.42 25.15
C THR A 435 5.73 -11.88 24.76
N ILE A 436 6.90 -12.34 24.32
CA ILE A 436 7.18 -13.74 24.05
C ILE A 436 8.27 -14.19 25.00
N SER A 437 7.97 -15.18 25.83
CA SER A 437 8.92 -15.77 26.77
C SER A 437 9.15 -17.25 26.46
N VAL A 438 10.42 -17.62 26.37
CA VAL A 438 10.87 -19.00 26.22
C VAL A 438 11.63 -19.38 27.48
N GLN A 439 11.14 -20.41 28.17
CA GLN A 439 11.76 -20.94 29.37
C GLN A 439 12.33 -22.34 29.10
N SER A 440 13.62 -22.47 29.36
CA SER A 440 14.37 -23.72 29.30
C SER A 440 15.04 -23.95 30.66
N GLN A 441 15.14 -25.22 31.09
CA GLN A 441 15.76 -25.55 32.37
C GLN A 441 17.26 -25.26 32.37
N LEU A 442 17.91 -25.31 31.21
CA LEU A 442 19.36 -25.14 31.09
C LEU A 442 19.77 -23.72 30.69
N SER A 443 18.99 -23.07 29.83
CA SER A 443 19.30 -21.74 29.28
C SER A 443 18.55 -20.59 29.94
N GLY A 444 17.72 -20.90 30.95
CA GLY A 444 16.93 -19.93 31.70
C GLY A 444 15.73 -19.42 30.91
N THR A 445 15.22 -18.26 31.31
CA THR A 445 14.12 -17.56 30.63
C THR A 445 14.71 -16.51 29.70
N ARG A 446 14.26 -16.50 28.46
CA ARG A 446 14.49 -15.43 27.49
C ARG A 446 13.16 -14.79 27.14
N THR A 447 13.15 -13.47 27.05
CA THR A 447 11.95 -12.70 26.76
C THR A 447 12.25 -11.70 25.64
N TRP A 448 11.31 -11.58 24.71
CA TRP A 448 11.26 -10.55 23.69
C TRP A 448 9.97 -9.77 23.86
N GLU A 449 10.04 -8.46 23.65
CA GLU A 449 8.90 -7.54 23.84
C GLU A 449 8.69 -6.71 22.58
N SER A 450 7.44 -6.35 22.28
CA SER A 450 7.15 -5.34 21.27
C SER A 450 7.42 -3.95 21.82
N LEU A 451 7.63 -3.00 20.90
CA LEU A 451 7.62 -1.57 21.22
C LEU A 451 6.19 -1.03 21.13
N ASP A 452 5.92 0.04 21.88
CA ASP A 452 4.58 0.64 22.01
C ASP A 452 4.53 2.07 21.46
N GLY A 453 3.31 2.53 21.17
CA GLY A 453 3.06 3.88 20.67
C GLY A 453 3.87 4.21 19.41
N LEU A 454 4.44 5.41 19.38
CA LEU A 454 5.16 5.94 18.20
C LEU A 454 6.50 5.23 17.92
N THR A 455 7.03 4.45 18.86
CA THR A 455 8.26 3.66 18.64
C THR A 455 7.96 2.24 18.19
N ARG A 456 6.66 1.86 18.10
CA ARG A 456 6.23 0.56 17.61
C ARG A 456 6.80 0.24 16.23
N LYS A 457 6.91 1.25 15.35
CA LYS A 457 7.59 1.13 14.06
C LYS A 457 8.86 1.96 14.06
N THR A 458 9.90 1.43 13.44
CA THR A 458 11.15 2.16 13.21
C THR A 458 11.30 2.46 11.73
N TYR A 459 11.84 3.63 11.39
CA TYR A 459 12.00 4.08 10.02
C TYR A 459 13.46 4.39 9.75
N TYR A 460 13.90 4.08 8.54
CA TYR A 460 15.29 4.25 8.10
C TYR A 460 15.32 4.95 6.75
N VAL A 461 16.35 5.76 6.52
CA VAL A 461 16.69 6.30 5.20
C VAL A 461 17.80 5.44 4.59
N SER A 462 17.66 5.13 3.31
CA SER A 462 18.68 4.46 2.49
C SER A 462 18.87 5.24 1.21
N GLY A 463 20.11 5.54 0.82
CA GLY A 463 20.35 6.39 -0.32
C GLY A 463 21.79 6.43 -0.82
N SER A 464 22.04 7.23 -1.85
CA SER A 464 23.36 7.33 -2.48
C SER A 464 24.48 7.78 -1.52
N PHE A 465 24.12 8.56 -0.49
CA PHE A 465 25.03 9.14 0.51
C PHE A 465 25.48 8.16 1.61
N ASN A 466 24.84 7.01 1.74
CA ASN A 466 25.25 5.97 2.69
C ASN A 466 25.48 4.62 2.00
N GLY A 467 25.74 4.64 0.70
CA GLY A 467 25.93 3.42 -0.10
C GLY A 467 24.70 2.52 -0.10
N TRP A 468 23.50 3.08 0.01
CA TRP A 468 22.22 2.37 0.17
C TRP A 468 22.11 1.52 1.43
N GLN A 469 22.94 1.77 2.44
CA GLN A 469 22.77 1.18 3.78
C GLN A 469 21.58 1.81 4.53
N LEU A 470 21.21 1.23 5.67
CA LEU A 470 20.10 1.73 6.49
C LEU A 470 20.62 2.69 7.56
N SER A 471 20.16 3.95 7.53
CA SER A 471 20.39 4.94 8.58
C SER A 471 19.09 5.22 9.32
N PRO A 472 19.02 5.06 10.66
CA PRO A 472 17.78 5.27 11.41
C PRO A 472 17.31 6.72 11.35
N MET A 473 16.00 6.92 11.33
CA MET A 473 15.34 8.21 11.50
C MET A 473 14.99 8.44 12.97
N ASP A 474 15.08 9.68 13.41
CA ASP A 474 14.69 10.11 14.75
C ASP A 474 13.22 10.50 14.78
N VAL A 475 12.54 10.34 15.91
CA VAL A 475 11.20 10.90 16.11
C VAL A 475 11.32 12.41 16.27
N ASP A 476 10.47 13.18 15.58
CA ASP A 476 10.44 14.63 15.72
C ASP A 476 9.80 15.02 17.05
N ASP A 477 10.59 15.56 17.97
CA ASP A 477 10.14 16.02 19.28
C ASP A 477 9.07 17.13 19.20
N GLN A 478 9.04 17.91 18.11
CA GLN A 478 8.07 18.99 17.93
C GLN A 478 6.73 18.49 17.39
N GLU A 479 6.73 17.41 16.63
CA GLU A 479 5.54 16.83 16.00
C GLU A 479 5.48 15.31 16.19
N PRO A 480 5.04 14.83 17.38
CA PRO A 480 4.98 13.41 17.69
C PRO A 480 4.23 12.56 16.63
N GLY A 481 4.94 11.57 16.11
CA GLY A 481 4.49 10.69 15.02
C GLY A 481 5.02 11.10 13.65
N THR A 482 5.84 12.14 13.59
CA THR A 482 6.69 12.48 12.46
C THR A 482 8.11 11.98 12.72
N TYR A 483 8.82 11.58 11.66
CA TYR A 483 10.19 11.10 11.73
C TYR A 483 11.09 11.97 10.86
N ALA A 484 12.31 12.24 11.33
CA ALA A 484 13.25 13.14 10.69
C ALA A 484 14.63 12.50 10.49
N PHE A 485 15.32 12.94 9.45
CA PHE A 485 16.72 12.60 9.19
C PHE A 485 17.42 13.79 8.54
N ASP A 486 18.56 14.20 9.09
CA ASP A 486 19.36 15.29 8.55
C ASP A 486 20.38 14.73 7.55
N LEU A 487 20.12 14.96 6.28
CA LEU A 487 20.97 14.58 5.16
C LEU A 487 21.95 15.72 4.84
N GLN A 488 23.24 15.46 4.95
CA GLN A 488 24.27 16.33 4.39
C GLN A 488 24.63 15.87 2.97
N LEU A 489 24.52 16.75 1.98
CA LEU A 489 24.89 16.43 0.61
C LEU A 489 26.42 16.36 0.45
N GLU A 490 26.91 15.30 -0.20
CA GLU A 490 28.32 15.22 -0.63
C GLU A 490 28.55 15.88 -2.00
N ASP A 491 27.54 15.87 -2.86
CA ASP A 491 27.55 16.41 -4.22
C ASP A 491 26.28 17.25 -4.46
N TYR A 492 26.01 17.70 -5.69
CA TYR A 492 24.84 18.52 -6.03
C TYR A 492 23.48 17.82 -5.88
N SER A 493 23.48 16.49 -5.73
CA SER A 493 22.25 15.73 -5.52
C SER A 493 22.48 14.45 -4.74
N ALA A 494 21.43 13.98 -4.07
CA ALA A 494 21.38 12.66 -3.46
C ALA A 494 20.03 11.99 -3.71
N GLU A 495 20.05 10.69 -3.92
CA GLU A 495 18.84 9.87 -4.06
C GLU A 495 18.57 9.10 -2.77
N PHE A 496 17.29 8.92 -2.41
CA PHE A 496 16.94 8.12 -1.24
C PHE A 496 15.57 7.43 -1.34
N GLN A 497 15.42 6.39 -0.52
CA GLN A 497 14.18 5.68 -0.19
C GLN A 497 14.05 5.60 1.34
N LEU A 498 12.84 5.29 1.80
CA LEU A 498 12.58 4.98 3.21
C LEU A 498 12.32 3.49 3.38
N VAL A 499 12.68 2.93 4.53
CA VAL A 499 12.50 1.52 4.86
C VAL A 499 11.90 1.40 6.25
N ALA A 500 10.79 0.69 6.39
CA ALA A 500 10.19 0.40 7.70
C ALA A 500 10.80 -0.86 8.34
N ASP A 501 10.98 -0.83 9.66
CA ASP A 501 11.45 -1.93 10.51
C ASP A 501 12.74 -2.62 10.03
N ALA A 502 13.60 -1.87 9.34
CA ALA A 502 14.79 -2.39 8.67
C ALA A 502 14.53 -3.63 7.78
N ASP A 503 13.35 -3.68 7.18
CA ASP A 503 12.93 -4.75 6.28
C ASP A 503 12.83 -4.23 4.85
N MET A 504 13.71 -4.71 3.98
CA MET A 504 13.74 -4.34 2.56
C MET A 504 12.49 -4.82 1.79
N ASN A 505 11.60 -5.59 2.41
CA ASN A 505 10.27 -5.87 1.87
C ASN A 505 9.22 -4.81 2.23
N GLN A 506 9.61 -3.78 3.00
CA GLN A 506 8.78 -2.66 3.42
C GLN A 506 9.43 -1.33 2.99
N ARG A 507 9.86 -1.26 1.74
CA ARG A 507 10.37 -0.05 1.10
C ARG A 507 9.24 0.90 0.77
N MET A 508 9.51 2.18 0.98
CA MET A 508 8.67 3.29 0.58
C MET A 508 9.47 4.18 -0.36
N TYR A 509 8.85 4.56 -1.46
CA TYR A 509 9.50 5.23 -2.58
C TYR A 509 8.47 6.11 -3.32
N PRO A 510 8.90 7.06 -4.15
CA PRO A 510 7.95 7.87 -4.91
C PRO A 510 7.32 7.09 -6.06
N GLN A 511 6.10 7.47 -6.42
CA GLN A 511 5.47 7.02 -7.67
C GLN A 511 6.40 7.28 -8.89
N LEU A 512 7.06 8.43 -8.93
CA LEU A 512 7.90 8.90 -10.03
C LEU A 512 9.38 8.80 -9.66
N ARG A 513 10.20 8.26 -10.57
CA ARG A 513 11.65 8.26 -10.42
C ARG A 513 12.18 9.70 -10.40
N GLY A 514 13.01 10.01 -9.40
CA GLY A 514 13.64 11.31 -9.24
C GLY A 514 12.69 12.41 -8.76
N ALA A 515 11.56 12.04 -8.15
CA ALA A 515 10.59 13.01 -7.65
C ALA A 515 11.22 13.97 -6.63
N GLY A 516 10.95 15.26 -6.81
CA GLY A 516 11.25 16.30 -5.84
C GLY A 516 10.28 16.29 -4.64
N SER A 517 10.54 17.18 -3.67
CA SER A 517 9.73 17.29 -2.46
C SER A 517 8.32 17.79 -2.82
N GLY A 518 7.30 16.97 -2.57
CA GLY A 518 5.91 17.30 -2.90
C GLY A 518 5.46 17.00 -4.33
N GLU A 519 6.33 16.46 -5.19
CA GLU A 519 5.99 16.17 -6.60
C GLU A 519 5.42 14.76 -6.80
N GLY A 520 6.04 13.75 -6.19
CA GLY A 520 5.58 12.37 -6.22
C GLY A 520 4.92 11.98 -4.91
N TYR A 521 3.84 11.19 -4.96
CA TYR A 521 3.26 10.62 -3.76
C TYR A 521 3.91 9.29 -3.38
N LEU A 522 3.88 8.98 -2.08
CA LEU A 522 4.49 7.78 -1.52
C LEU A 522 3.76 6.50 -1.97
N GLU A 523 4.53 5.56 -2.54
CA GLU A 523 4.16 4.16 -2.77
C GLU A 523 4.80 3.25 -1.70
N GLY A 524 4.37 1.99 -1.67
CA GLY A 524 4.66 1.07 -0.58
C GLY A 524 3.83 1.33 0.68
N PRO A 525 4.26 0.80 1.84
CA PRO A 525 5.41 -0.10 2.01
C PRO A 525 5.20 -1.42 1.26
N ASP A 526 6.19 -1.84 0.47
CA ASP A 526 6.24 -3.13 -0.22
C ASP A 526 7.68 -3.51 -0.61
N ALA A 527 7.84 -4.63 -1.32
CA ALA A 527 9.14 -5.10 -1.76
C ALA A 527 9.81 -4.21 -2.80
N GLY A 528 9.21 -3.09 -3.20
CA GLY A 528 9.69 -2.16 -4.20
C GLY A 528 9.45 -2.60 -5.63
N PRO A 529 9.61 -1.68 -6.58
CA PRO A 529 9.62 -2.03 -8.00
C PRO A 529 10.77 -3.02 -8.32
N PRO A 530 10.67 -3.75 -9.45
CA PRO A 530 11.75 -4.58 -9.96
C PRO A 530 13.07 -3.80 -10.08
N ASN A 531 14.21 -4.49 -9.98
CA ASN A 531 15.53 -3.87 -9.83
C ASN A 531 15.96 -2.93 -10.98
N ASP A 532 15.31 -2.98 -12.14
CA ASP A 532 15.55 -2.10 -13.28
C ASP A 532 14.80 -0.76 -13.18
N ASP A 533 13.81 -0.65 -12.29
CA ASP A 533 13.05 0.57 -12.01
C ASP A 533 13.40 1.14 -10.63
N ASN A 534 14.58 1.79 -10.54
CA ASN A 534 15.04 2.42 -9.29
C ASN A 534 14.28 3.73 -9.00
N ARG A 535 13.07 3.62 -8.47
CA ARG A 535 12.27 4.78 -8.04
C ARG A 535 12.76 5.30 -6.69
N ALA A 536 13.40 6.46 -6.70
CA ALA A 536 13.90 7.13 -5.50
C ALA A 536 13.56 8.63 -5.55
N TRP A 537 13.42 9.25 -4.38
CA TRP A 537 13.34 10.70 -4.29
C TRP A 537 14.71 11.31 -4.56
N THR A 538 14.76 12.51 -5.14
CA THR A 538 16.02 13.21 -5.40
C THR A 538 16.05 14.56 -4.68
N VAL A 539 17.01 14.70 -3.77
CA VAL A 539 17.35 15.98 -3.14
C VAL A 539 18.39 16.67 -4.01
N GLN A 540 18.17 17.94 -4.35
CA GLN A 540 19.13 18.77 -5.11
C GLN A 540 19.52 20.00 -4.29
N GLY A 541 20.80 20.33 -4.28
CA GLY A 541 21.34 21.44 -3.48
C GLY A 541 22.81 21.69 -3.76
N GLN A 542 23.44 22.53 -2.93
CA GLN A 542 24.89 22.71 -2.99
C GLN A 542 25.59 21.61 -2.19
N PRO A 543 26.83 21.21 -2.56
CA PRO A 543 27.65 20.33 -1.73
C PRO A 543 27.76 20.87 -0.29
N TYR A 544 27.72 19.96 0.67
CA TYR A 544 27.71 20.21 2.12
C TYR A 544 26.46 20.89 2.69
N GLN A 545 25.48 21.24 1.85
CA GLN A 545 24.18 21.73 2.34
C GLN A 545 23.44 20.60 3.06
N VAL A 546 22.81 20.95 4.19
CA VAL A 546 22.02 20.01 5.00
C VAL A 546 20.55 20.17 4.69
N PHE A 547 19.87 19.06 4.45
CA PHE A 547 18.43 18.97 4.26
C PHE A 547 17.82 18.09 5.34
N ARG A 548 16.74 18.57 5.97
CA ARG A 548 15.95 17.75 6.89
C ARG A 548 14.89 17.01 6.10
N ILE A 549 15.06 15.71 5.95
CA ILE A 549 14.05 14.77 5.43
C ILE A 549 13.03 14.55 6.54
N ARG A 550 11.74 14.67 6.20
CA ARG A 550 10.60 14.52 7.11
C ARG A 550 9.64 13.48 6.53
N TYR A 551 9.29 12.48 7.35
CA TYR A 551 8.27 11.47 7.06
C TYR A 551 7.11 11.60 8.06
N ASP A 552 5.92 11.88 7.55
CA ASP A 552 4.69 12.10 8.32
C ASP A 552 3.60 11.14 7.83
N PRO A 553 3.43 9.97 8.47
CA PRO A 553 2.44 8.97 8.09
C PRO A 553 0.99 9.45 8.25
N LYS A 554 0.73 10.48 9.08
CA LYS A 554 -0.60 11.03 9.34
C LYS A 554 -1.07 11.98 8.24
N GLN A 555 -0.17 12.38 7.34
CA GLN A 555 -0.49 13.28 6.25
C GLN A 555 -1.48 12.64 5.24
N TRP A 556 -2.60 13.33 5.00
CA TRP A 556 -3.66 12.86 4.12
C TRP A 556 -3.33 13.09 2.64
N ASP A 557 -2.55 14.12 2.31
CA ASP A 557 -2.03 14.35 0.96
C ASP A 557 -0.75 13.52 0.78
N LYS A 558 -0.84 12.43 0.02
CA LYS A 558 0.28 11.49 -0.14
C LYS A 558 1.54 12.09 -0.75
N ARG A 559 1.45 13.27 -1.38
CA ARG A 559 2.63 14.03 -1.87
C ARG A 559 3.43 14.68 -0.73
N LYS A 560 2.77 14.95 0.39
CA LYS A 560 3.34 15.64 1.55
C LYS A 560 3.74 14.69 2.68
N VAL A 561 3.57 13.38 2.49
CA VAL A 561 3.96 12.35 3.47
C VAL A 561 5.48 12.31 3.62
N VAL A 562 6.22 12.46 2.52
CA VAL A 562 7.69 12.60 2.55
C VAL A 562 8.04 13.95 1.95
N THR A 563 8.72 14.78 2.73
CA THR A 563 9.13 16.12 2.32
C THR A 563 10.53 16.39 2.83
N TRP A 564 11.21 17.36 2.23
CA TRP A 564 12.48 17.84 2.78
C TRP A 564 12.64 19.33 2.54
N ARG A 565 13.38 19.97 3.42
CA ARG A 565 13.72 21.39 3.34
C ARG A 565 15.16 21.62 3.76
N PRO A 566 15.85 22.64 3.23
CA PRO A 566 17.17 23.01 3.72
C PRO A 566 17.08 23.39 5.20
N VAL A 567 18.07 22.96 5.99
CA VAL A 567 18.22 23.39 7.38
C VAL A 567 18.87 24.76 7.36
N GLU A 568 18.14 25.78 7.80
CA GLU A 568 18.72 27.11 8.02
C GLU A 568 19.68 27.02 9.21
N LEU A 569 20.98 27.05 8.94
CA LEU A 569 21.97 27.25 9.99
C LEU A 569 21.77 28.65 10.57
N PRO A 570 21.75 28.83 11.90
CA PRO A 570 21.76 30.16 12.49
C PRO A 570 22.93 30.93 11.90
N ALA A 571 22.68 32.14 11.38
CA ALA A 571 23.74 33.00 10.90
C ALA A 571 24.79 33.14 12.01
N LEU A 572 25.99 32.62 11.78
CA LEU A 572 27.14 32.93 12.62
C LEU A 572 27.32 34.45 12.50
N GLY A 573 26.91 35.16 13.55
CA GLY A 573 27.11 36.59 13.66
C GLY A 573 28.60 36.88 13.55
N TYR A 574 28.97 37.56 12.47
CA TYR A 574 30.33 38.06 12.25
C TYR A 574 30.67 39.20 13.21
#